data_AF-A0A8H3J4H9-F1
#
_entry.id   AF-A0A8H3J4H9-F1
#
_cell.length_a   1.000
_cell.length_b   1.000
_cell.length_c   1.000
_cell.angle_alpha   90.00
_cell.angle_beta   90.00
_cell.angle_gamma   90.00
#
_symmetry.space_group_name_H-M   'P 1'
#
loop_
_entity.id
_entity.type
_entity.pdbx_description
1 polymer ?
#
loop_
_entity_poly.entity_id
_entity_poly.type
_entity_poly.pdbx_seq_one_letter_code
_entity_poly.pdbx_strand_id
1 'polypeptide(L)'
;MSKLTPKSSTARSSAHDANRDHMMYTWPATLKKLHISGGIHDQPLVSLRSLPPSLSSLSIGNCPHLSIVSIGSILRTKGSQLRHLEIIAPIPALAQDHKPLSSYMEYVPNLLYLKISLDFVSRSFLLSEIDKGDQYSLRQLDLDCFDPADTDTFTAYDVWAAIAYDSGFGRVRKVRVHRRLGWAATEDGKEQVKDLDDLLKALAREDGDNAEIKEADAGVVMFGKP
;
A
#
# COMPACT_ATOMS: atom_id res chain seq x y z
N MET A 1 33.42 43.99 11.56
CA MET A 1 33.68 42.80 10.71
C MET A 1 32.87 41.64 11.28
N SER A 2 31.70 41.40 10.67
CA SER A 2 30.64 40.57 11.25
C SER A 2 30.70 39.13 10.74
N LYS A 3 30.61 38.17 11.65
CA LYS A 3 30.69 36.72 11.43
C LYS A 3 29.50 36.22 10.61
N LEU A 4 29.77 35.46 9.53
CA LEU A 4 28.78 34.71 8.76
C LEU A 4 28.48 33.38 9.47
N THR A 5 27.23 33.17 9.89
CA THR A 5 26.72 31.88 10.32
C THR A 5 26.08 31.15 9.12
N PRO A 6 26.19 29.80 9.04
CA PRO A 6 25.61 29.04 7.95
C PRO A 6 24.09 28.95 8.11
N LYS A 7 23.35 29.31 7.06
CA LYS A 7 21.88 29.23 7.02
C LYS A 7 21.41 27.78 7.05
N SER A 8 20.67 27.44 8.09
CA SER A 8 19.85 26.23 8.23
C SER A 8 18.94 26.05 7.01
N SER A 9 19.04 24.92 6.31
CA SER A 9 18.11 24.58 5.23
C SER A 9 16.79 24.09 5.84
N THR A 10 15.78 24.96 5.89
CA THR A 10 14.41 24.57 6.21
C THR A 10 13.73 23.95 5.00
N ALA A 11 12.89 22.94 5.25
CA ALA A 11 12.09 22.25 4.25
C ALA A 11 11.24 23.25 3.43
N ARG A 12 11.35 23.21 2.10
CA ARG A 12 10.53 24.03 1.21
C ARG A 12 9.10 23.49 1.21
N SER A 13 8.16 24.25 1.78
CA SER A 13 6.72 24.02 1.61
C SER A 13 6.27 24.65 0.30
N SER A 14 5.61 23.88 -0.58
CA SER A 14 5.18 24.30 -1.92
C SER A 14 3.91 25.16 -1.93
N ALA A 15 3.39 25.56 -0.76
CA ALA A 15 2.06 26.15 -0.65
C ALA A 15 1.96 27.60 -1.20
N HIS A 16 3.07 28.24 -1.59
CA HIS A 16 3.09 29.66 -1.99
C HIS A 16 3.81 29.95 -3.31
N ASP A 17 4.15 28.95 -4.12
CA ASP A 17 4.67 29.20 -5.48
C ASP A 17 3.52 29.59 -6.41
N ALA A 18 3.18 30.88 -6.41
CA ALA A 18 2.27 31.50 -7.37
C ALA A 18 2.89 31.64 -8.78
N ASN A 19 4.17 31.29 -8.94
CA ASN A 19 4.84 31.32 -10.23
C ASN A 19 4.61 30.00 -10.98
N ARG A 20 3.52 29.95 -11.75
CA ARG A 20 3.12 28.85 -12.64
C ARG A 20 3.96 28.74 -13.91
N ASP A 21 5.26 29.00 -13.82
CA ASP A 21 6.14 28.54 -14.88
C ASP A 21 6.22 27.02 -14.77
N HIS A 22 5.70 26.34 -15.79
CA HIS A 22 5.80 24.90 -16.01
C HIS A 22 7.27 24.48 -16.18
N MET A 23 8.12 24.71 -15.18
CA MET A 23 9.43 24.09 -15.13
C MET A 23 9.16 22.60 -15.03
N MET A 24 9.41 21.90 -16.14
CA MET A 24 9.44 20.44 -16.16
C MET A 24 10.46 20.01 -15.12
N TYR A 25 9.96 19.65 -13.94
CA TYR A 25 10.77 19.14 -12.87
C TYR A 25 11.41 17.85 -13.38
N THR A 26 12.73 17.88 -13.53
CA THR A 26 13.48 16.73 -14.00
C THR A 26 13.79 15.85 -12.81
N TRP A 27 13.16 14.69 -12.75
CA TRP A 27 13.43 13.71 -11.71
C TRP A 27 14.85 13.15 -11.83
N PRO A 28 15.53 12.85 -10.71
CA PRO A 28 16.80 12.15 -10.76
C PRO A 28 16.65 10.80 -11.46
N ALA A 29 17.46 10.52 -12.49
CA ALA A 29 17.37 9.29 -13.27
C ALA A 29 17.66 8.01 -12.46
N THR A 30 18.23 8.14 -11.25
CA THR A 30 18.52 7.04 -10.32
C THR A 30 17.48 6.88 -9.22
N LEU A 31 16.39 7.66 -9.25
CA LEU A 31 15.34 7.62 -8.22
C LEU A 31 14.67 6.24 -8.20
N LYS A 32 14.82 5.52 -7.08
CA LYS A 32 14.24 4.18 -6.89
C LYS A 32 12.99 4.17 -6.02
N LYS A 33 12.90 5.12 -5.09
CA LYS A 33 11.83 5.23 -4.09
C LYS A 33 11.27 6.64 -4.10
N LEU A 34 9.97 6.76 -4.12
CA LEU A 34 9.26 8.01 -4.02
C LEU A 34 8.22 7.91 -2.90
N HIS A 35 8.30 8.86 -1.96
CA HIS A 35 7.31 9.01 -0.91
C HIS A 35 6.61 10.36 -1.08
N ILE A 36 5.29 10.33 -1.13
CA ILE A 36 4.42 11.48 -1.36
C ILE A 36 3.52 11.63 -0.14
N SER A 37 3.62 12.76 0.55
CA SER A 37 2.80 13.03 1.72
C SER A 37 2.50 14.52 1.88
N GLY A 38 1.37 14.84 2.50
CA GLY A 38 0.94 16.21 2.81
C GLY A 38 -0.17 16.72 1.91
N GLY A 39 -0.45 18.03 1.98
CA GLY A 39 -1.55 18.69 1.25
C GLY A 39 -1.32 18.84 -0.27
N ILE A 40 -1.01 17.75 -0.95
CA ILE A 40 -0.78 17.72 -2.39
C ILE A 40 -2.13 17.56 -3.11
N HIS A 41 -2.39 18.44 -4.07
CA HIS A 41 -3.55 18.40 -4.94
C HIS A 41 -3.28 17.54 -6.20
N ASP A 42 -4.27 17.39 -7.07
CA ASP A 42 -4.13 16.61 -8.31
C ASP A 42 -3.22 17.27 -9.37
N GLN A 43 -3.17 18.60 -9.41
CA GLN A 43 -2.45 19.38 -10.44
C GLN A 43 -0.93 19.11 -10.49
N PRO A 44 -0.18 19.05 -9.36
CA PRO A 44 1.24 18.70 -9.34
C PRO A 44 1.56 17.30 -9.88
N LEU A 45 0.59 16.38 -9.93
CA LEU A 45 0.84 14.99 -10.33
C LEU A 45 1.04 14.83 -11.83
N VAL A 46 0.75 15.86 -12.63
CA VAL A 46 1.14 15.89 -14.04
C VAL A 46 2.66 15.74 -14.17
N SER A 47 3.43 16.28 -13.23
CA SER A 47 4.89 16.09 -13.16
C SER A 47 5.31 14.67 -12.75
N LEU A 48 4.40 13.84 -12.23
CA LEU A 48 4.68 12.43 -11.93
C LEU A 48 4.57 11.54 -13.18
N ARG A 49 4.04 12.06 -14.29
CA ARG A 49 4.08 11.31 -15.57
C ARG A 49 5.52 11.13 -16.06
N SER A 50 6.41 12.08 -15.75
CA SER A 50 7.85 12.03 -16.11
C SER A 50 8.71 11.27 -15.09
N LEU A 51 8.11 10.43 -14.23
CA LEU A 51 8.87 9.61 -13.29
C LEU A 51 9.87 8.71 -14.02
N PRO A 52 11.08 8.55 -13.48
CA PRO A 52 12.13 7.80 -14.14
C PRO A 52 11.80 6.29 -14.16
N PRO A 53 12.32 5.55 -15.16
CA PRO A 53 12.10 4.11 -15.25
C PRO A 53 12.75 3.33 -14.10
N SER A 54 13.67 3.94 -13.37
CA SER A 54 14.32 3.36 -12.18
C SER A 54 13.40 3.25 -10.96
N LEU A 55 12.23 3.90 -10.97
CA LEU A 55 11.34 3.93 -9.82
C LEU A 55 10.67 2.58 -9.59
N SER A 56 11.00 1.94 -8.47
CA SER A 56 10.50 0.62 -8.08
C SER A 56 9.61 0.63 -6.83
N SER A 57 9.54 1.75 -6.11
CA SER A 57 8.81 1.87 -4.85
C SER A 57 8.09 3.21 -4.79
N LEU A 58 6.78 3.15 -4.57
CA LEU A 58 5.90 4.31 -4.44
C LEU A 58 5.13 4.21 -3.13
N SER A 59 5.21 5.26 -2.31
CA SER A 59 4.48 5.37 -1.05
C SER A 59 3.72 6.68 -1.04
N ILE A 60 2.41 6.62 -0.82
CA ILE A 60 1.50 7.77 -0.80
C ILE A 60 0.75 7.72 0.52
N GLY A 61 0.78 8.78 1.30
CA GLY A 61 -0.04 8.85 2.51
C GLY A 61 -0.18 10.24 3.11
N ASN A 62 -1.16 10.42 3.99
CA ASN A 62 -1.51 11.73 4.55
C ASN A 62 -1.79 12.79 3.46
N CYS A 63 -2.52 12.41 2.41
CA CYS A 63 -2.80 13.27 1.26
C CYS A 63 -4.29 13.61 1.16
N PRO A 64 -4.77 14.69 1.82
CA PRO A 64 -6.21 14.93 1.96
C PRO A 64 -6.94 15.31 0.67
N HIS A 65 -6.22 15.84 -0.32
CA HIS A 65 -6.79 16.40 -1.54
C HIS A 65 -6.48 15.56 -2.79
N LEU A 66 -5.97 14.35 -2.61
CA LEU A 66 -5.53 13.49 -3.69
C LEU A 66 -6.67 12.56 -4.14
N SER A 67 -7.11 12.66 -5.39
CA SER A 67 -8.21 11.84 -5.90
C SER A 67 -7.78 10.43 -6.29
N ILE A 68 -8.74 9.49 -6.35
CA ILE A 68 -8.46 8.14 -6.89
C ILE A 68 -7.99 8.19 -8.34
N VAL A 69 -8.52 9.12 -9.15
CA VAL A 69 -8.21 9.25 -10.58
C VAL A 69 -6.73 9.58 -10.78
N SER A 70 -6.22 10.44 -9.92
CA SER A 70 -4.82 10.83 -9.83
C SER A 70 -3.90 9.66 -9.51
N ILE A 71 -4.21 8.90 -8.45
CA ILE A 71 -3.46 7.70 -8.07
C ILE A 71 -3.51 6.68 -9.22
N GLY A 72 -4.69 6.42 -9.77
CA GLY A 72 -4.90 5.50 -10.88
C GLY A 72 -4.16 5.90 -12.16
N SER A 73 -3.99 7.21 -12.42
CA SER A 73 -3.19 7.72 -13.54
C SER A 73 -1.70 7.36 -13.38
N ILE A 74 -1.16 7.48 -12.16
CA ILE A 74 0.21 7.09 -11.84
C ILE A 74 0.39 5.58 -11.99
N LEU A 75 -0.54 4.79 -11.43
CA LEU A 75 -0.52 3.33 -11.54
C LEU A 75 -0.61 2.86 -12.99
N ARG A 76 -1.44 3.47 -13.83
CA ARG A 76 -1.50 3.16 -15.27
C ARG A 76 -0.19 3.45 -16.00
N THR A 77 0.51 4.52 -15.62
CA THR A 77 1.71 4.97 -16.35
C THR A 77 2.98 4.27 -15.87
N LYS A 78 3.06 3.93 -14.58
CA LYS A 78 4.29 3.43 -13.92
C LYS A 78 4.08 2.14 -13.13
N GLY A 79 2.87 1.59 -13.08
CA GLY A 79 2.58 0.43 -12.24
C GLY A 79 3.37 -0.82 -12.63
N SER A 80 3.63 -1.05 -13.92
CA SER A 80 4.34 -2.23 -14.39
C SER A 80 5.79 -2.35 -13.88
N GLN A 81 6.44 -1.24 -13.52
CA GLN A 81 7.80 -1.22 -12.94
C GLN A 81 7.80 -1.22 -11.41
N LEU A 82 6.65 -0.98 -10.77
CA LEU A 82 6.56 -0.94 -9.31
C LEU A 82 6.69 -2.35 -8.74
N ARG A 83 7.53 -2.46 -7.72
CA ARG A 83 7.70 -3.66 -6.88
C ARG A 83 7.15 -3.46 -5.47
N HIS A 84 7.05 -2.21 -5.02
CA HIS A 84 6.55 -1.84 -3.70
C HIS A 84 5.55 -0.71 -3.84
N LEU A 85 4.35 -0.89 -3.29
CA LEU A 85 3.29 0.09 -3.28
C LEU A 85 2.75 0.22 -1.87
N GLU A 86 2.72 1.44 -1.35
CA GLU A 86 2.13 1.76 -0.06
C GLU A 86 1.11 2.88 -0.24
N ILE A 87 -0.14 2.62 0.10
CA ILE A 87 -1.20 3.63 0.17
C ILE A 87 -1.69 3.70 1.60
N ILE A 88 -1.26 4.73 2.30
CA ILE A 88 -1.39 4.88 3.74
C ILE A 88 -2.44 5.96 4.04
N ALA A 89 -3.44 5.60 4.84
CA ALA A 89 -4.45 6.53 5.30
C ALA A 89 -3.87 7.64 6.22
N PRO A 90 -4.56 8.78 6.40
CA PRO A 90 -5.83 9.16 5.77
C PRO A 90 -5.64 9.77 4.38
N ILE A 91 -6.53 9.35 3.47
CA ILE A 91 -6.75 9.95 2.15
C ILE A 91 -8.29 10.07 1.98
N PRO A 92 -8.95 11.05 2.64
CA PRO A 92 -10.42 11.19 2.65
C PRO A 92 -11.08 11.15 1.27
N ALA A 93 -10.47 11.77 0.26
CA ALA A 93 -11.01 11.75 -1.10
C ALA A 93 -11.10 10.32 -1.67
N LEU A 94 -10.20 9.41 -1.25
CA LEU A 94 -10.18 8.02 -1.68
C LEU A 94 -11.31 7.19 -1.05
N ALA A 95 -11.74 7.54 0.17
CA ALA A 95 -12.86 6.89 0.85
C ALA A 95 -14.23 7.39 0.34
N GLN A 96 -14.29 8.63 -0.15
CA GLN A 96 -15.52 9.23 -0.69
C GLN A 96 -15.81 8.84 -2.14
N ASP A 97 -14.79 8.41 -2.89
CA ASP A 97 -14.92 8.03 -4.29
C ASP A 97 -15.63 6.67 -4.44
N HIS A 98 -16.62 6.59 -5.34
CA HIS A 98 -17.38 5.35 -5.63
C HIS A 98 -16.56 4.25 -6.34
N LYS A 99 -15.31 4.54 -6.72
CA LYS A 99 -14.43 3.58 -7.41
C LYS A 99 -13.35 3.11 -6.44
N PRO A 100 -13.34 1.82 -6.06
CA PRO A 100 -12.32 1.31 -5.17
C PRO A 100 -10.96 1.27 -5.86
N LEU A 101 -9.89 1.48 -5.08
CA LEU A 101 -8.51 1.41 -5.55
C LEU A 101 -8.17 0.04 -6.15
N SER A 102 -8.90 -1.00 -5.75
CA SER A 102 -8.83 -2.35 -6.30
C SER A 102 -8.95 -2.40 -7.83
N SER A 103 -9.69 -1.47 -8.44
CA SER A 103 -9.85 -1.37 -9.90
C SER A 103 -8.55 -1.04 -10.65
N TYR A 104 -7.52 -0.54 -9.96
CA TYR A 104 -6.23 -0.16 -10.55
C TYR A 104 -5.11 -1.17 -10.27
N MET A 105 -5.42 -2.26 -9.57
CA MET A 105 -4.42 -3.26 -9.20
C MET A 105 -3.94 -4.07 -10.41
N GLU A 106 -4.74 -4.16 -11.48
CA GLU A 106 -4.33 -4.74 -12.76
C GLU A 106 -3.11 -4.06 -13.39
N TYR A 107 -2.85 -2.79 -13.06
CA TYR A 107 -1.70 -2.05 -13.61
C TYR A 107 -0.39 -2.30 -12.86
N VAL A 108 -0.41 -3.06 -11.75
CA VAL A 108 0.78 -3.36 -10.91
C VAL A 108 1.06 -4.89 -10.81
N PRO A 109 1.29 -5.59 -11.93
CA PRO A 109 1.48 -7.06 -11.91
C PRO A 109 2.76 -7.50 -11.18
N ASN A 110 3.84 -6.71 -11.28
CA ASN A 110 5.15 -7.08 -10.73
C ASN A 110 5.33 -6.72 -9.23
N LEU A 111 4.23 -6.48 -8.52
CA LEU A 111 4.26 -6.05 -7.15
C LEU A 111 4.75 -7.18 -6.25
N LEU A 112 5.73 -6.91 -5.40
CA LEU A 112 6.26 -7.84 -4.39
C LEU A 112 5.73 -7.50 -2.99
N TYR A 113 5.48 -6.21 -2.75
CA TYR A 113 5.00 -5.68 -1.48
C TYR A 113 3.84 -4.70 -1.70
N LEU A 114 2.73 -4.94 -1.00
CA LEU A 114 1.56 -4.06 -0.96
C LEU A 114 1.24 -3.70 0.48
N LYS A 115 1.24 -2.41 0.80
CA LYS A 115 0.59 -1.88 2.00
C LYS A 115 -0.62 -1.06 1.62
N ILE A 116 -1.80 -1.39 2.15
CA ILE A 116 -3.04 -0.72 1.80
C ILE A 116 -4.02 -0.68 2.97
N SER A 117 -4.74 0.43 3.11
CA SER A 117 -5.87 0.53 4.05
C SER A 117 -7.09 -0.19 3.49
N LEU A 118 -7.79 -0.98 4.32
CA LEU A 118 -9.02 -1.64 3.93
C LEU A 118 -10.14 -0.66 3.58
N ASP A 119 -10.08 0.57 4.10
CA ASP A 119 -11.01 1.66 3.76
C ASP A 119 -10.99 2.04 2.26
N PHE A 120 -9.95 1.65 1.52
CA PHE A 120 -9.76 2.00 0.12
C PHE A 120 -10.07 0.86 -0.86
N VAL A 121 -10.36 -0.33 -0.34
CA VAL A 121 -10.60 -1.53 -1.13
C VAL A 121 -11.94 -2.15 -0.77
N SER A 122 -12.59 -2.73 -1.77
CA SER A 122 -13.79 -3.53 -1.58
C SER A 122 -13.43 -4.97 -1.19
N ARG A 123 -14.34 -5.70 -0.52
CA ARG A 123 -14.15 -7.12 -0.21
C ARG A 123 -13.90 -7.98 -1.46
N SER A 124 -14.48 -7.57 -2.58
CA SER A 124 -14.22 -8.15 -3.89
C SER A 124 -12.76 -8.02 -4.35
N PHE A 125 -11.94 -7.15 -3.76
CA PHE A 125 -10.51 -7.11 -4.08
C PHE A 125 -9.80 -8.43 -3.75
N LEU A 126 -10.14 -9.03 -2.60
CA LEU A 126 -9.59 -10.30 -2.12
C LEU A 126 -10.32 -11.48 -2.78
N LEU A 127 -11.65 -11.36 -2.91
CA LEU A 127 -12.53 -12.43 -3.37
C LEU A 127 -12.81 -12.43 -4.88
N SER A 128 -12.25 -11.50 -5.66
CA SER A 128 -12.57 -11.44 -7.10
C SER A 128 -12.19 -12.75 -7.77
N GLU A 129 -13.20 -13.44 -8.30
CA GLU A 129 -13.10 -14.62 -9.18
C GLU A 129 -12.50 -14.30 -10.55
N ILE A 130 -12.12 -13.04 -10.80
CA ILE A 130 -11.34 -12.70 -11.98
C ILE A 130 -10.04 -13.45 -11.81
N ASP A 131 -9.84 -14.46 -12.68
CA ASP A 131 -8.65 -15.27 -12.83
C ASP A 131 -7.44 -14.34 -13.01
N LYS A 132 -6.92 -13.88 -11.88
CA LYS A 132 -5.77 -12.97 -11.81
C LYS A 132 -4.50 -13.71 -12.21
N GLY A 133 -4.57 -15.04 -12.39
CA GLY A 133 -3.50 -15.93 -12.82
C GLY A 133 -2.20 -15.73 -12.04
N ASP A 134 -1.13 -16.34 -12.55
CA ASP A 134 0.26 -16.11 -12.13
C ASP A 134 0.76 -14.65 -12.32
N GLN A 135 -0.12 -13.68 -12.63
CA GLN A 135 0.27 -12.31 -12.97
C GLN A 135 0.85 -11.55 -11.80
N TYR A 136 0.47 -11.87 -10.56
CA TYR A 136 0.90 -11.15 -9.38
C TYR A 136 2.06 -11.85 -8.69
N SER A 137 3.17 -11.13 -8.55
CA SER A 137 4.35 -11.62 -7.81
C SER A 137 4.32 -11.26 -6.33
N LEU A 138 3.13 -11.02 -5.76
CA LEU A 138 2.99 -10.44 -4.43
C LEU A 138 3.47 -11.43 -3.37
N ARG A 139 4.45 -11.01 -2.56
CA ARG A 139 5.04 -11.82 -1.49
C ARG A 139 4.63 -11.36 -0.10
N GLN A 140 4.41 -10.06 0.07
CA GLN A 140 4.01 -9.50 1.35
C GLN A 140 2.83 -8.55 1.19
N LEU A 141 1.80 -8.76 2.02
CA LEU A 141 0.58 -7.97 2.10
C LEU A 141 0.45 -7.37 3.50
N ASP A 142 0.47 -6.05 3.60
CA ASP A 142 0.25 -5.32 4.85
C ASP A 142 -1.11 -4.60 4.76
N LEU A 143 -2.05 -5.03 5.60
CA LEU A 143 -3.40 -4.49 5.68
C LEU A 143 -3.51 -3.53 6.86
N ASP A 144 -3.85 -2.28 6.54
CA ASP A 144 -4.08 -1.20 7.50
C ASP A 144 -5.57 -0.88 7.61
N CYS A 145 -5.96 -0.14 8.66
CA CYS A 145 -7.32 0.32 8.84
C CYS A 145 -7.33 1.68 9.54
N PHE A 146 -7.98 2.64 8.89
CA PHE A 146 -8.17 3.98 9.43
C PHE A 146 -9.46 4.08 10.24
N ASP A 147 -10.59 3.67 9.65
CA ASP A 147 -11.89 3.67 10.31
C ASP A 147 -12.44 2.23 10.43
N PRO A 148 -12.41 1.64 11.64
CA PRO A 148 -12.84 0.27 11.83
C PRO A 148 -14.34 0.06 11.55
N ALA A 149 -15.17 1.10 11.64
CA ALA A 149 -16.63 0.99 11.51
C ALA A 149 -17.11 0.53 10.12
N ASP A 150 -16.37 0.89 9.06
CA ASP A 150 -16.66 0.44 7.69
C ASP A 150 -15.94 -0.87 7.31
N THR A 151 -15.04 -1.36 8.16
CA THR A 151 -14.19 -2.54 7.89
C THR A 151 -14.66 -3.84 8.55
N ASP A 152 -15.75 -3.81 9.33
CA ASP A 152 -16.37 -4.99 10.00
C ASP A 152 -16.74 -6.14 9.04
N THR A 153 -16.60 -5.93 7.73
CA THR A 153 -16.86 -6.92 6.68
C THR A 153 -15.63 -7.74 6.26
N PHE A 154 -14.41 -7.35 6.66
CA PHE A 154 -13.18 -8.03 6.27
C PHE A 154 -12.64 -8.92 7.40
N THR A 155 -12.51 -10.22 7.13
CA THR A 155 -12.00 -11.18 8.10
C THR A 155 -10.71 -11.85 7.65
N ALA A 156 -10.02 -12.52 8.58
CA ALA A 156 -8.86 -13.34 8.25
C ALA A 156 -9.20 -14.44 7.22
N TYR A 157 -10.43 -14.95 7.26
CA TYR A 157 -10.92 -15.92 6.28
C TYR A 157 -10.94 -15.37 4.85
N ASP A 158 -11.24 -14.07 4.64
CA ASP A 158 -11.24 -13.49 3.29
C ASP A 158 -9.84 -13.52 2.66
N VAL A 159 -8.80 -13.27 3.46
CA VAL A 159 -7.41 -13.37 3.01
C VAL A 159 -7.02 -14.83 2.81
N TRP A 160 -7.42 -15.72 3.72
CA TRP A 160 -7.20 -17.16 3.57
C TRP A 160 -7.79 -17.68 2.27
N ALA A 161 -9.05 -17.35 1.98
CA ALA A 161 -9.75 -17.74 0.76
C ALA A 161 -9.04 -17.17 -0.48
N ALA A 162 -8.61 -15.92 -0.44
CA ALA A 162 -7.88 -15.30 -1.55
C ALA A 162 -6.56 -16.02 -1.87
N ILE A 163 -5.83 -16.47 -0.84
CA ILE A 163 -4.57 -17.21 -1.02
C ILE A 163 -4.86 -18.65 -1.46
N ALA A 164 -5.82 -19.33 -0.82
CA ALA A 164 -6.11 -20.75 -1.05
C ALA A 164 -6.75 -21.01 -2.43
N TYR A 165 -7.59 -20.10 -2.91
CA TYR A 165 -8.23 -20.22 -4.24
C TYR A 165 -7.43 -19.56 -5.37
N ASP A 166 -6.17 -19.22 -5.10
CA ASP A 166 -5.22 -18.62 -6.06
C ASP A 166 -5.79 -17.40 -6.82
N SER A 167 -6.47 -16.49 -6.09
CA SER A 167 -7.04 -15.26 -6.67
C SER A 167 -5.98 -14.18 -6.93
N GLY A 168 -4.78 -14.58 -7.37
CA GLY A 168 -3.60 -13.71 -7.56
C GLY A 168 -2.79 -13.46 -6.30
N PHE A 169 -3.12 -14.11 -5.17
CA PHE A 169 -2.39 -14.01 -3.91
C PHE A 169 -1.63 -15.30 -3.55
N GLY A 170 -1.58 -16.32 -4.42
CA GLY A 170 -0.95 -17.62 -4.12
C GLY A 170 0.54 -17.56 -3.78
N ARG A 171 1.23 -16.46 -4.15
CA ARG A 171 2.65 -16.22 -3.82
C ARG A 171 2.88 -15.43 -2.54
N VAL A 172 1.82 -15.04 -1.84
CA VAL A 172 1.95 -14.33 -0.56
C VAL A 172 2.54 -15.28 0.48
N ARG A 173 3.59 -14.84 1.15
CA ARG A 173 4.27 -15.56 2.24
C ARG A 173 4.14 -14.83 3.57
N LYS A 174 3.76 -13.56 3.53
CA LYS A 174 3.71 -12.72 4.72
C LYS A 174 2.50 -11.82 4.68
N VAL A 175 1.68 -11.93 5.71
CA VAL A 175 0.53 -11.06 5.91
C VAL A 175 0.74 -10.29 7.20
N ARG A 176 0.64 -8.97 7.14
CA ARG A 176 0.59 -8.13 8.33
C ARG A 176 -0.76 -7.48 8.41
N VAL A 177 -1.29 -7.46 9.62
CA VAL A 177 -2.64 -6.97 9.88
C VAL A 177 -2.54 -5.93 10.97
N HIS A 178 -3.15 -4.77 10.76
CA HIS A 178 -3.21 -3.76 11.79
C HIS A 178 -4.15 -4.20 12.91
N ARG A 179 -3.73 -4.03 14.17
CA ARG A 179 -4.45 -4.55 15.35
C ARG A 179 -5.90 -4.05 15.47
N ARG A 180 -6.18 -2.86 14.93
CA ARG A 180 -7.54 -2.27 14.93
C ARG A 180 -8.58 -3.07 14.14
N LEU A 181 -8.13 -3.95 13.23
CA LEU A 181 -9.03 -4.84 12.50
C LEU A 181 -9.68 -5.90 13.40
N GLY A 182 -9.18 -6.09 14.63
CA GLY A 182 -9.87 -6.90 15.62
C GLY A 182 -10.02 -8.38 15.24
N TRP A 183 -9.24 -8.90 14.29
CA TRP A 183 -9.35 -10.29 13.85
C TRP A 183 -9.12 -11.29 14.99
N ALA A 184 -8.35 -10.93 16.02
CA ALA A 184 -8.15 -11.75 17.22
C ALA A 184 -9.09 -11.40 18.39
N ALA A 185 -10.14 -10.59 18.18
CA ALA A 185 -11.04 -10.13 19.24
C ALA A 185 -12.05 -11.20 19.68
N THR A 186 -12.51 -12.05 18.75
CA THR A 186 -13.46 -13.15 19.00
C THR A 186 -12.76 -14.51 18.97
N GLU A 187 -13.37 -15.56 19.54
CA GLU A 187 -12.83 -16.92 19.41
C GLU A 187 -12.81 -17.39 17.96
N ASP A 188 -13.90 -17.20 17.23
CA ASP A 188 -13.99 -17.49 15.79
C ASP A 188 -12.90 -16.77 14.98
N GLY A 189 -12.63 -15.50 15.29
CA GLY A 189 -11.59 -14.73 14.62
C GLY A 189 -10.18 -15.26 14.90
N LYS A 190 -9.91 -15.69 16.15
CA LYS A 190 -8.63 -16.33 16.49
C LYS A 190 -8.43 -17.65 15.75
N GLU A 191 -9.49 -18.44 15.58
CA GLU A 191 -9.45 -19.68 14.79
C GLU A 191 -9.12 -19.36 13.33
N GLN A 192 -9.80 -18.39 12.72
CA GLN A 192 -9.51 -17.96 11.34
C GLN A 192 -8.08 -17.43 11.15
N VAL A 193 -7.54 -16.68 12.11
CA VAL A 193 -6.14 -16.20 12.08
C VAL A 193 -5.17 -17.38 12.17
N LYS A 194 -5.49 -18.39 12.97
CA LYS A 194 -4.68 -19.61 13.10
C LYS A 194 -4.67 -20.41 11.79
N ASP A 195 -5.84 -20.58 11.16
CA ASP A 195 -5.95 -21.27 9.86
C ASP A 195 -5.15 -20.54 8.76
N LEU A 196 -5.17 -19.21 8.77
CA LEU A 196 -4.35 -18.37 7.89
C LEU A 196 -2.85 -18.54 8.16
N ASP A 197 -2.43 -18.60 9.41
CA ASP A 197 -1.03 -18.79 9.79
C ASP A 197 -0.53 -20.19 9.37
N ASP A 198 -1.35 -21.22 9.56
CA ASP A 198 -1.04 -22.59 9.17
C ASP A 198 -0.95 -22.73 7.63
N LEU A 199 -1.84 -22.07 6.87
CA LEU A 199 -1.76 -22.01 5.40
C LEU A 199 -0.45 -21.34 4.94
N LEU A 200 -0.10 -20.19 5.51
CA LEU A 200 1.11 -19.46 5.13
C LEU A 200 2.38 -20.27 5.45
N LYS A 201 2.40 -20.97 6.58
CA LYS A 201 3.49 -21.89 6.95
C LYS A 201 3.60 -23.07 5.99
N ALA A 202 2.49 -23.63 5.54
CA ALA A 202 2.51 -24.71 4.55
C ALA A 202 3.14 -24.24 3.24
N LEU A 203 2.70 -23.09 2.71
CA LEU A 203 3.24 -22.49 1.49
C LEU A 203 4.73 -22.13 1.60
N ALA A 204 5.18 -21.70 2.78
CA ALA A 204 6.57 -21.36 3.00
C ALA A 204 7.49 -22.59 3.02
N ARG A 205 7.01 -23.72 3.54
CA ARG A 205 7.76 -24.99 3.54
C ARG A 205 7.99 -25.52 2.13
N GLU A 206 7.03 -25.34 1.24
CA GLU A 206 7.14 -25.76 -0.16
C GLU A 206 8.23 -24.98 -0.92
N ASP A 207 8.41 -23.70 -0.60
CA ASP A 207 9.40 -22.82 -1.26
C ASP A 207 10.75 -22.69 -0.51
N GLY A 208 10.85 -23.22 0.71
CA GLY A 208 12.04 -23.05 1.58
C GLY A 208 12.18 -21.65 2.19
N ASP A 209 11.09 -20.89 2.31
CA ASP A 209 11.05 -19.53 2.87
C ASP A 209 10.47 -19.53 4.31
N ASN A 210 10.62 -18.42 5.05
CA ASN A 210 10.03 -18.27 6.39
C ASN A 210 8.80 -17.34 6.34
N ALA A 211 7.59 -17.92 6.42
CA ALA A 211 6.34 -17.16 6.50
C ALA A 211 5.98 -16.82 7.94
N GLU A 212 5.52 -15.58 8.16
CA GLU A 212 5.12 -15.10 9.48
C GLU A 212 3.92 -14.14 9.33
N ILE A 213 2.84 -14.37 10.10
CA ILE A 213 1.85 -13.32 10.36
C ILE A 213 2.38 -12.42 11.48
N LYS A 214 2.29 -11.11 11.29
CA LYS A 214 2.57 -10.15 12.37
C LYS A 214 1.44 -9.15 12.49
N GLU A 215 0.90 -9.02 13.70
CA GLU A 215 0.15 -7.82 14.04
C GLU A 215 1.12 -6.64 14.02
N ALA A 216 0.85 -5.68 13.14
CA ALA A 216 1.59 -4.43 13.09
C ALA A 216 0.87 -3.43 13.96
N ASP A 217 1.36 -3.21 15.18
CA ASP A 217 1.02 -2.00 15.92
C ASP A 217 1.82 -0.85 15.27
N ALA A 218 1.20 0.30 15.02
CA ALA A 218 1.89 1.48 14.49
C ALA A 218 3.03 2.01 15.41
N GLY A 219 3.34 1.28 16.49
CA GLY A 219 4.62 1.23 17.16
C GLY A 219 4.60 0.07 18.16
N VAL A 220 5.71 -0.69 18.21
CA VAL A 220 6.04 -1.79 19.15
C VAL A 220 5.76 -3.21 18.64
N VAL A 221 6.86 -3.95 18.53
CA VAL A 221 6.97 -5.39 18.24
C VAL A 221 6.78 -6.18 19.52
N MET A 222 5.88 -7.16 19.52
CA MET A 222 5.95 -8.43 20.26
C MET A 222 5.10 -9.41 19.43
N PHE A 223 5.48 -10.66 19.13
CA PHE A 223 5.97 -11.66 20.07
C PHE A 223 7.06 -12.52 19.44
N GLY A 224 8.12 -12.66 20.21
CA GLY A 224 9.12 -13.69 20.04
C GLY A 224 9.88 -13.77 21.35
N LYS A 225 9.37 -14.55 22.29
CA LYS A 225 10.19 -15.33 23.21
C LYS A 225 9.34 -16.23 24.11
N PRO A 226 9.79 -17.46 24.41
CA PRO A 226 9.56 -18.00 25.75
C PRO A 226 10.29 -17.15 26.80
#